data_AF-A0A538NNV8-F1
#
_entry.id   AF-A0A538NNV8-F1
#
_cell.length_a   1.000
_cell.length_b   1.000
_cell.length_c   1.000
_cell.angle_alpha   90.00
_cell.angle_beta   90.00
_cell.angle_gamma   90.00
#
_symmetry.space_group_name_H-M   'P 1'
#
loop_
_entity.id
_entity.type
_entity.pdbx_description
1 polymer ?
#
loop_
_entity_poly.entity_id
_entity_poly.type
_entity_poly.pdbx_seq_one_letter_code
_entity_poly.pdbx_strand_id
1 'polypeptide(L)'
;MNALDRWKIVLTLIAIFVAGAVTGGLLTIRAAKYEMPRRSELPPGAPFAVDRWRARLHLTPEQDLKLRPIAQQADNELRNLYALNLREIDGILGRAQDRMNPILRPDQQQRLRQMVEERKQHLEQWFNVPEPHLP
;
A
#
# COMPACT_ATOMS: atom_id res chain seq x y z
N MET A 1 -33.57 -14.66 -45.01
CA MET A 1 -33.52 -14.33 -43.57
C MET A 1 -33.69 -12.84 -43.42
N ASN A 2 -34.73 -12.43 -42.70
CA ASN A 2 -35.11 -11.02 -42.60
C ASN A 2 -34.19 -10.29 -41.62
N ALA A 3 -34.05 -8.97 -41.74
CA ALA A 3 -33.18 -8.18 -40.87
C ALA A 3 -33.53 -8.35 -39.37
N LEU A 4 -34.80 -8.60 -39.07
CA LEU A 4 -35.32 -8.90 -37.74
C LEU A 4 -34.75 -10.21 -37.16
N ASP A 5 -34.51 -11.24 -37.98
CA ASP A 5 -33.96 -12.51 -37.51
C ASP A 5 -32.47 -12.39 -37.19
N ARG A 6 -31.73 -11.61 -37.99
CA ARG A 6 -30.32 -11.30 -37.73
C ARG A 6 -30.14 -10.51 -36.44
N TRP A 7 -31.01 -9.54 -36.16
CA TRP A 7 -30.93 -8.74 -34.93
C TRP A 7 -31.18 -9.58 -33.66
N LYS A 8 -32.10 -10.55 -33.73
CA LYS A 8 -32.31 -11.51 -32.63
C LYS A 8 -31.07 -12.36 -32.36
N ILE A 9 -30.38 -12.82 -33.39
CA ILE A 9 -29.13 -13.59 -33.25
C ILE A 9 -28.04 -12.75 -32.56
N VAL A 10 -27.88 -11.48 -32.98
CA VAL A 10 -26.90 -10.56 -32.38
C VAL A 10 -27.22 -10.31 -30.89
N LEU A 11 -28.49 -10.08 -30.54
CA LEU A 11 -28.89 -9.90 -29.16
C LEU A 11 -28.60 -11.13 -28.29
N THR A 12 -28.84 -12.33 -28.81
CA THR A 12 -28.54 -13.58 -28.10
C THR A 12 -27.04 -13.74 -27.86
N LEU A 13 -26.19 -13.41 -28.84
CA LEU A 13 -24.74 -13.47 -28.70
C LEU A 13 -24.22 -12.48 -27.64
N ILE A 14 -24.74 -11.26 -27.64
CA ILE A 14 -24.41 -10.25 -26.62
C ILE A 14 -24.81 -10.75 -25.23
N ALA A 15 -26.01 -11.33 -25.09
CA ALA A 15 -26.48 -11.85 -23.81
C ALA A 15 -25.59 -12.98 -23.26
N ILE A 16 -25.16 -13.90 -24.12
CA ILE A 16 -24.23 -14.98 -23.74
C ILE A 16 -22.88 -14.41 -23.31
N PHE A 17 -22.36 -13.41 -24.03
CA PHE A 17 -21.08 -12.78 -23.71
C PHE A 17 -21.13 -12.04 -22.36
N VAL A 18 -22.21 -11.29 -22.10
CA VAL A 18 -22.43 -10.61 -20.82
C VAL A 18 -22.54 -11.62 -19.67
N ALA A 19 -23.29 -12.71 -19.86
CA ALA A 19 -23.41 -13.77 -18.86
C ALA A 19 -22.05 -14.44 -18.57
N GLY A 20 -21.24 -14.68 -19.61
CA GLY A 20 -19.88 -15.19 -19.49
C GLY A 20 -18.95 -14.22 -18.75
N ALA A 21 -19.00 -12.92 -19.06
CA ALA A 21 -18.17 -11.90 -18.43
C ALA A 21 -18.49 -11.72 -16.94
N VAL A 22 -19.77 -11.74 -16.55
CA VAL A 22 -20.19 -11.67 -15.15
C VAL A 22 -19.70 -12.91 -14.39
N THR A 23 -19.91 -14.10 -14.95
CA THR A 23 -19.52 -15.37 -14.32
C THR A 23 -17.99 -15.48 -14.18
N GLY A 24 -17.25 -15.17 -15.25
CA GLY A 24 -15.78 -15.17 -15.24
C GLY A 24 -15.21 -14.11 -14.29
N GLY A 25 -15.75 -12.89 -14.32
CA GLY A 25 -15.30 -11.80 -13.45
C GLY A 25 -15.47 -12.10 -11.96
N LEU A 26 -16.61 -12.67 -11.57
CA LEU A 26 -16.85 -13.08 -10.17
C LEU A 26 -15.89 -14.18 -9.70
N LEU A 27 -15.60 -15.17 -10.55
CA LEU A 27 -14.68 -16.26 -10.23
C LEU A 27 -13.23 -15.75 -10.12
N THR A 28 -12.79 -14.90 -11.04
CA THR A 28 -11.43 -14.33 -11.01
C THR A 28 -11.20 -13.42 -9.79
N ILE A 29 -12.17 -12.57 -9.43
CA ILE A 29 -12.07 -11.73 -8.22
C ILE A 29 -11.97 -12.59 -6.96
N ARG A 30 -12.69 -13.72 -6.91
CA ARG A 30 -12.69 -14.60 -5.74
C ARG A 30 -11.39 -15.40 -5.65
N ALA A 31 -10.86 -15.90 -6.76
CA ALA A 31 -9.56 -16.59 -6.80
C ALA A 31 -8.38 -15.65 -6.46
N ALA A 32 -8.39 -14.42 -6.98
CA ALA A 32 -7.36 -13.42 -6.69
C ALA A 32 -7.26 -13.06 -5.19
N LYS A 33 -8.38 -13.16 -4.45
CA LYS A 33 -8.40 -12.95 -2.98
C LYS A 33 -7.73 -14.07 -2.19
N TYR A 34 -7.58 -15.28 -2.74
CA TYR A 34 -6.94 -16.41 -2.04
C TYR A 34 -5.45 -16.53 -2.35
N GLU A 35 -4.98 -16.02 -3.48
CA GLU A 35 -3.56 -16.09 -3.89
C GLU A 35 -2.72 -14.86 -3.54
N MET A 36 -3.33 -13.79 -3.00
CA MET A 36 -2.52 -12.73 -2.39
C MET A 36 -2.04 -13.21 -1.02
N PRO A 37 -0.73 -13.52 -0.85
CA PRO A 37 -0.21 -13.72 0.48
C PRO A 37 -0.48 -12.42 1.23
N ARG A 38 -1.20 -12.50 2.35
CA ARG A 38 -1.31 -11.37 3.27
C ARG A 38 0.11 -10.97 3.63
N ARG A 39 0.64 -9.93 2.95
CA ARG A 39 1.80 -9.17 3.42
C ARG A 39 1.54 -8.91 4.89
N SER A 40 2.49 -9.27 5.74
CA SER A 40 2.42 -9.14 7.19
C SER A 40 1.58 -7.93 7.60
N GLU A 41 0.51 -8.15 8.36
CA GLU A 41 -0.51 -7.14 8.69
C GLU A 41 0.01 -5.98 9.54
N LEU A 42 1.31 -5.94 9.87
CA LEU A 42 1.92 -4.81 10.53
C LEU A 42 2.45 -3.83 9.48
N PRO A 43 1.93 -2.58 9.43
CA PRO A 43 2.59 -1.53 8.68
C PRO A 43 4.01 -1.35 9.23
N PRO A 44 5.02 -1.11 8.37
CA PRO A 44 6.34 -0.64 8.76
C PRO A 44 6.23 0.50 9.77
N GLY A 45 7.08 0.52 10.80
CA GLY A 45 6.97 1.52 11.87
C GLY A 45 5.89 1.24 12.93
N ALA A 46 5.13 0.15 12.81
CA ALA A 46 4.37 -0.37 13.95
C ALA A 46 5.34 -0.83 15.05
N PRO A 47 5.18 -0.37 16.30
CA PRO A 47 6.06 -0.77 17.38
C PRO A 47 5.94 -2.26 17.69
N PHE A 48 7.01 -2.84 18.21
CA PHE A 48 6.99 -4.17 18.80
C PHE A 48 5.96 -4.20 19.93
N ALA A 49 4.88 -4.94 19.70
CA ALA A 49 3.82 -5.10 20.68
C ALA A 49 4.27 -6.09 21.76
N VAL A 50 5.11 -5.62 22.69
CA VAL A 50 5.66 -6.43 23.80
C VAL A 50 4.55 -7.12 24.59
N ASP A 51 3.40 -6.48 24.77
CA ASP A 51 2.27 -7.09 25.47
C ASP A 51 1.67 -8.28 24.69
N ARG A 52 1.70 -8.26 23.35
CA ARG A 52 1.37 -9.44 22.54
C ARG A 52 2.40 -10.55 22.73
N TRP A 53 3.67 -10.21 22.88
CA TRP A 53 4.71 -11.21 23.15
C TRP A 53 4.56 -11.81 24.54
N ARG A 54 4.24 -11.00 25.55
CA ARG A 54 3.94 -11.47 26.91
C ARG A 54 2.83 -12.51 26.90
N ALA A 55 1.72 -12.22 26.22
CA ALA A 55 0.58 -13.14 26.12
C ALA A 55 0.91 -14.40 25.30
N ARG A 56 1.67 -14.27 24.21
CA ARG A 56 1.91 -15.37 23.26
C ARG A 56 3.08 -16.29 23.63
N LEU A 57 4.08 -15.74 24.32
CA LEU A 57 5.25 -16.48 24.80
C LEU A 57 5.11 -16.86 26.28
N HIS A 58 4.00 -16.49 26.93
CA HIS A 58 3.75 -16.72 28.36
C HIS A 58 4.92 -16.24 29.25
N LEU A 59 5.40 -15.02 28.98
CA LEU A 59 6.56 -14.46 29.69
C LEU A 59 6.27 -14.28 31.18
N THR A 60 7.22 -14.67 32.03
CA THR A 60 7.18 -14.31 33.45
C THR A 60 7.39 -12.80 33.64
N PRO A 61 6.98 -12.21 34.77
CA PRO A 61 7.24 -10.79 35.05
C PRO A 61 8.71 -10.40 34.94
N GLU A 62 9.61 -11.28 35.39
CA GLU A 62 11.06 -11.08 35.31
C GLU A 62 11.58 -11.11 33.88
N GLN A 63 11.04 -11.99 33.03
CA GLN A 63 11.39 -12.04 31.60
C GLN A 63 10.89 -10.80 30.86
N ASP A 64 9.66 -10.35 31.15
CA ASP A 64 9.12 -9.13 30.56
C ASP A 64 9.94 -7.89 30.92
N LEU A 65 10.38 -7.76 32.18
CA LEU A 65 11.24 -6.67 32.62
C LEU A 65 12.58 -6.61 31.86
N LYS A 66 13.12 -7.77 31.45
CA LYS A 66 14.36 -7.85 30.68
C LYS A 66 14.14 -7.63 29.18
N LEU A 67 13.03 -8.10 28.62
CA LEU A 67 12.75 -8.04 27.18
C LEU A 67 12.18 -6.69 26.73
N ARG A 68 11.42 -6.01 27.60
CA ARG A 68 10.82 -4.70 27.31
C ARG A 68 11.85 -3.64 26.86
N PRO A 69 12.99 -3.43 27.55
CA PRO A 69 13.98 -2.45 27.08
C PRO A 69 14.63 -2.86 25.76
N ILE A 70 14.82 -4.16 25.49
CA ILE A 70 15.38 -4.65 24.22
C ILE A 70 14.43 -4.35 23.06
N ALA A 71 13.14 -4.60 23.24
CA ALA A 71 12.12 -4.29 22.24
C ALA A 71 12.01 -2.77 21.99
N GLN A 72 12.05 -1.96 23.04
CA GLN A 72 12.04 -0.50 22.93
C GLN A 72 13.27 0.03 22.18
N GLN A 73 14.46 -0.53 22.44
CA GLN A 73 15.67 -0.17 21.72
C GLN A 73 15.53 -0.50 20.23
N ALA A 74 15.07 -1.71 19.89
CA ALA A 74 14.87 -2.12 18.51
C ALA A 74 13.81 -1.25 17.80
N ASP A 75 12.73 -0.86 18.49
CA ASP A 75 11.74 0.09 17.96
C ASP A 75 12.36 1.44 17.63
N ASN A 76 13.22 1.97 18.52
CA ASN A 76 13.91 3.24 18.29
C ASN A 76 14.90 3.17 17.12
N GLU A 77 15.65 2.07 17.00
CA GLU A 77 16.57 1.83 15.88
C GLU A 77 15.81 1.77 14.55
N LEU A 78 14.68 1.05 14.50
CA LEU A 78 13.82 0.98 13.31
C LEU A 78 13.22 2.34 12.96
N ARG A 79 12.73 3.11 13.95
CA ARG A 79 12.22 4.48 13.73
C ARG A 79 13.27 5.39 13.11
N ASN A 80 14.50 5.35 13.61
CA ASN A 80 15.60 6.14 13.07
C ASN A 80 15.94 5.73 11.63
N LEU A 81 15.96 4.42 11.35
CA LEU A 81 16.18 3.91 10.00
C LEU A 81 15.08 4.38 9.03
N TYR A 82 13.81 4.33 9.44
CA TYR A 82 12.70 4.80 8.62
C TYR A 82 12.76 6.30 8.36
N ALA A 83 13.10 7.11 9.37
CA ALA A 83 13.27 8.56 9.20
C ALA A 83 14.40 8.90 8.21
N LEU A 84 15.53 8.20 8.28
CA LEU A 84 16.63 8.38 7.33
C LEU A 84 16.22 7.99 5.91
N ASN A 85 15.56 6.84 5.76
CA ASN A 85 15.11 6.35 4.46
C ASN A 85 14.04 7.26 3.83
N LEU A 86 13.10 7.80 4.62
CA LEU A 86 12.09 8.75 4.13
C LEU A 86 12.74 9.96 3.47
N ARG A 87 13.72 10.57 4.14
CA ARG A 87 14.46 11.71 3.60
C ARG A 87 15.18 11.38 2.30
N GLU A 88 15.74 10.18 2.19
CA GLU A 88 16.38 9.73 0.95
C GLU A 88 15.35 9.52 -0.17
N ILE A 89 14.21 8.90 0.14
CA ILE A 89 13.11 8.69 -0.80
C ILE A 89 12.57 10.03 -1.31
N ASP A 90 12.38 11.01 -0.44
CA ASP A 90 11.96 12.36 -0.82
C ASP A 90 12.91 13.00 -1.81
N GLY A 91 14.22 12.87 -1.55
CA GLY A 91 15.25 13.34 -2.47
C GLY A 91 15.21 12.62 -3.82
N ILE A 92 14.99 11.30 -3.84
CA ILE A 92 14.85 10.51 -5.07
C ILE A 92 13.63 10.97 -5.87
N LEU A 93 12.48 11.12 -5.22
CA LEU A 93 11.23 11.56 -5.84
C LEU A 93 11.36 12.98 -6.40
N GLY A 94 11.97 13.90 -5.65
CA GLY A 94 12.25 15.27 -6.10
C GLY A 94 13.13 15.30 -7.35
N ARG A 95 14.27 14.60 -7.32
CA ARG A 95 15.17 14.51 -8.49
C ARG A 95 14.52 13.84 -9.71
N ALA A 96 13.62 12.87 -9.48
CA ALA A 96 12.85 12.26 -10.57
C ALA A 96 11.86 13.25 -11.16
N GLN A 97 11.13 14.00 -10.32
CA GLN A 97 10.22 15.04 -10.75
C GLN A 97 10.93 16.12 -11.57
N ASP A 98 12.09 16.61 -11.11
CA ASP A 98 12.86 17.65 -11.81
C ASP A 98 13.32 17.20 -13.20
N ARG A 99 13.73 15.93 -13.33
CA ARG A 99 14.10 15.33 -14.62
C ARG A 99 12.91 15.15 -15.57
N MET A 100 11.72 14.91 -15.04
CA MET A 100 10.50 14.71 -15.83
C MET A 100 9.84 16.03 -16.25
N ASN A 101 9.87 17.05 -15.39
CA ASN A 101 9.22 18.35 -15.64
C ASN A 101 9.51 18.96 -17.02
N PRO A 102 10.76 19.04 -17.53
CA PRO A 102 11.03 19.65 -18.83
C PRO A 102 10.45 18.85 -20.02
N ILE A 103 10.08 17.59 -19.83
CA ILE A 103 9.50 16.71 -20.87
C ILE A 103 7.97 16.87 -20.91
N LEU A 104 7.37 17.29 -19.80
CA LEU A 104 5.93 17.31 -19.61
C LEU A 104 5.32 18.67 -19.98
N ARG A 105 4.09 18.65 -20.47
CA ARG A 105 3.27 19.86 -20.62
C ARG A 105 2.90 20.45 -19.25
N PRO A 106 2.58 21.75 -19.16
CA PRO A 106 2.26 22.40 -17.89
C PRO A 106 1.15 21.73 -17.07
N ASP A 107 0.10 21.23 -17.74
CA ASP A 107 -1.00 20.48 -17.12
C ASP A 107 -0.51 19.17 -16.48
N GLN A 108 0.39 18.47 -17.17
CA GLN A 108 0.99 17.22 -16.72
C GLN A 108 1.98 17.42 -15.58
N GLN A 109 2.74 18.53 -15.60
CA GLN A 109 3.65 18.89 -14.50
C GLN A 109 2.89 19.11 -13.19
N GLN A 110 1.74 19.81 -13.25
CA GLN A 110 0.90 19.99 -12.06
C GLN A 110 0.37 18.66 -11.54
N ARG A 111 -0.05 17.75 -12.44
CA ARG A 111 -0.50 16.42 -12.04
C ARG A 111 0.63 15.58 -11.44
N LEU A 112 1.84 15.66 -12.00
CA LEU A 112 3.02 14.97 -11.46
C LEU A 112 3.35 15.45 -10.05
N ARG A 113 3.33 16.76 -9.80
CA ARG A 113 3.53 17.33 -8.45
C ARG A 113 2.54 16.76 -7.43
N GLN A 114 1.26 16.70 -7.78
CA GLN A 114 0.23 16.12 -6.90
C GLN A 114 0.52 14.65 -6.60
N MET A 115 0.82 13.84 -7.62
CA MET A 115 1.11 12.41 -7.43
C MET A 115 2.36 12.17 -6.57
N VAL A 116 3.40 13.00 -6.72
CA VAL A 116 4.60 12.92 -5.88
C VAL A 116 4.26 13.26 -4.44
N GLU A 117 3.49 14.32 -4.21
CA GLU A 117 3.10 14.74 -2.86
C GLU A 117 2.21 13.72 -2.15
N GLU A 118 1.20 13.19 -2.84
CA GLU A 118 0.36 12.09 -2.35
C GLU A 118 1.20 10.87 -1.95
N ARG A 119 2.23 10.57 -2.75
CA ARG A 119 3.13 9.44 -2.46
C ARG A 119 3.99 9.70 -1.22
N LYS A 120 4.46 10.93 -1.00
CA LYS A 120 5.22 11.28 0.21
C LYS A 120 4.36 11.15 1.46
N GLN A 121 3.16 11.74 1.44
CA GLN A 121 2.20 11.65 2.55
C GLN A 121 1.87 10.19 2.88
N HIS A 122 1.63 9.36 1.86
CA HIS A 122 1.37 7.94 2.08
C HIS A 122 2.58 7.22 2.71
N LEU A 123 3.82 7.57 2.32
CA LEU A 123 5.02 6.98 2.92
C LEU A 123 5.21 7.41 4.37
N GLU A 124 5.00 8.69 4.69
CA GLU A 124 5.08 9.19 6.07
C GLU A 124 4.07 8.50 6.98
N GLN A 125 2.81 8.40 6.54
CA GLN A 125 1.76 7.66 7.24
C GLN A 125 2.13 6.18 7.40
N TRP A 126 2.64 5.56 6.33
CA TRP A 126 2.98 4.15 6.32
C TRP A 126 4.13 3.79 7.25
N PHE A 127 5.09 4.70 7.49
CA PHE A 127 6.20 4.50 8.43
C PHE A 127 5.91 5.05 9.84
N ASN A 128 4.73 5.62 10.07
CA ASN A 128 4.30 6.17 11.35
C ASN A 128 5.34 7.13 11.97
N VAL A 129 5.99 7.92 11.12
CA VAL A 129 6.95 8.95 11.57
C VAL A 129 6.11 10.14 12.06
N PRO A 130 6.27 10.60 13.32
CA PRO A 130 5.52 11.75 13.81
C PRO A 130 5.81 12.97 12.91
N GLU A 131 4.77 13.75 12.59
CA GLU A 131 4.96 15.01 11.86
C GLU A 131 6.07 15.83 12.53
N PRO A 132 7.04 16.36 11.76
CA PRO A 132 8.06 17.23 12.33
C PRO A 132 7.37 18.44 12.95
N HIS A 133 7.46 18.56 14.27
CA HIS A 133 7.00 19.74 14.99
C HIS A 133 7.87 20.92 14.54
N LEU A 134 7.35 21.78 13.66
CA LEU A 134 8.01 23.02 13.30
C LEU A 134 8.04 23.94 14.54
N PRO A 135 9.21 24.53 14.88
CA PRO A 135 9.34 25.47 15.99
C PRO A 135 8.63 26.80 15.73
#